data_AF-A0A950Q7W7-F1
#
_entry.id   AF-A0A950Q7W7-F1
#
_cell.length_a   1.000
_cell.length_b   1.000
_cell.length_c   1.000
_cell.angle_alpha   90.00
_cell.angle_beta   90.00
_cell.angle_gamma   90.00
#
_symmetry.space_group_name_H-M   'P 1'
#
loop_
_entity.id
_entity.type
_entity.pdbx_description
1 polymer ?
#
loop_
_entity_poly.entity_id
_entity_poly.type
_entity_poly.pdbx_seq_one_letter_code
_entity_poly.pdbx_strand_id
1 'polypeptide(L)'
;MKSKLPTREDRDRRAKRAALRALKKARRTAEASGAKLSTWEDEFLVSVEERVEKYGRAFRDFEKGGPDSSLSVRQAVKLKEIAGKARAKKPGAPRGWRSRSAT
;
A
#
# COMPACT_ATOMS: atom_id res chain seq x y z
N MET A 1 -30.95 -9.19 -19.07
CA MET A 1 -29.55 -8.68 -19.16
C MET A 1 -28.94 -8.78 -17.77
N LYS A 2 -27.98 -9.68 -17.53
CA LYS A 2 -27.35 -9.80 -16.19
C LYS A 2 -26.42 -8.59 -15.99
N SER A 3 -26.67 -7.81 -14.94
CA SER A 3 -25.94 -6.57 -14.65
C SER A 3 -24.43 -6.81 -14.59
N LYS A 4 -23.68 -6.12 -15.45
CA LYS A 4 -22.22 -6.23 -15.66
C LYS A 4 -21.39 -5.59 -14.53
N LEU A 5 -21.98 -5.38 -13.36
CA LEU A 5 -21.34 -4.71 -12.23
C LEU A 5 -20.64 -5.76 -11.34
N PRO A 6 -19.37 -5.52 -10.96
CA PRO A 6 -18.66 -6.42 -10.07
C PRO A 6 -19.40 -6.52 -8.74
N THR A 7 -19.52 -7.74 -8.22
CA THR A 7 -20.15 -7.96 -6.92
C THR A 7 -19.30 -7.30 -5.82
N ARG A 8 -19.87 -7.16 -4.63
CA ARG A 8 -19.13 -6.70 -3.45
C ARG A 8 -17.91 -7.59 -3.17
N GLU A 9 -18.09 -8.91 -3.25
CA GLU A 9 -17.01 -9.87 -3.03
C GLU A 9 -15.89 -9.75 -4.08
N ASP A 10 -16.25 -9.43 -5.32
CA ASP A 10 -15.26 -9.15 -6.37
C ASP A 10 -14.44 -7.89 -6.04
N ARG A 11 -15.09 -6.84 -5.51
CA ARG A 11 -14.40 -5.62 -5.07
C ARG A 11 -13.48 -5.89 -3.88
N ASP A 12 -13.95 -6.63 -2.88
CA ASP A 12 -13.14 -7.01 -1.71
C ASP A 12 -11.93 -7.88 -2.10
N ARG A 13 -12.13 -8.82 -3.03
CA ARG A 13 -11.04 -9.66 -3.57
C ARG A 13 -10.02 -8.84 -4.37
N ARG A 14 -10.48 -7.86 -5.16
CA ARG A 14 -9.62 -6.94 -5.90
C ARG A 14 -8.81 -6.05 -4.94
N ALA A 15 -9.45 -5.51 -3.90
CA ALA A 15 -8.82 -4.68 -2.88
C ALA A 15 -7.73 -5.45 -2.12
N LYS A 16 -8.03 -6.68 -1.66
CA LYS A 16 -7.07 -7.58 -1.01
C LYS A 16 -5.85 -7.82 -1.90
N ARG A 17 -6.09 -8.24 -3.16
CA ARG A 17 -5.01 -8.50 -4.12
C ARG A 17 -4.17 -7.26 -4.41
N ALA A 18 -4.79 -6.08 -4.53
CA ALA A 18 -4.09 -4.83 -4.75
C ALA A 18 -3.17 -4.47 -3.58
N ALA A 19 -3.65 -4.62 -2.34
CA ALA A 19 -2.86 -4.36 -1.15
C ALA A 19 -1.66 -5.32 -1.03
N LEU A 20 -1.87 -6.63 -1.17
CA LEU A 20 -0.79 -7.62 -1.12
C LEU A 20 0.27 -7.38 -2.21
N ARG A 21 -0.17 -7.04 -3.44
CA ARG A 21 0.74 -6.67 -4.52
C ARG A 21 1.55 -5.42 -4.19
N ALA A 22 0.94 -4.43 -3.54
CA ALA A 22 1.62 -3.20 -3.15
C ALA A 22 2.69 -3.45 -2.06
N LEU A 23 2.36 -4.24 -1.04
CA LEU A 23 3.29 -4.64 0.04
C LEU A 23 4.49 -5.41 -0.52
N LYS A 24 4.23 -6.45 -1.33
CA LYS A 24 5.28 -7.23 -2.00
C LYS A 24 6.17 -6.36 -2.89
N LYS A 25 5.58 -5.39 -3.60
CA LYS A 25 6.33 -4.45 -4.44
C LYS A 25 7.20 -3.52 -3.61
N ALA A 26 6.72 -3.02 -2.48
CA ALA A 26 7.51 -2.16 -1.59
C ALA A 26 8.72 -2.91 -1.05
N ARG A 27 8.52 -4.14 -0.53
CA ARG A 27 9.61 -5.01 -0.05
C ARG A 27 10.66 -5.27 -1.13
N ARG A 28 10.22 -5.73 -2.31
CA ARG A 28 11.12 -5.98 -3.45
C ARG A 28 11.86 -4.71 -3.89
N THR A 29 11.20 -3.55 -3.86
CA THR A 29 11.84 -2.28 -4.24
C THR A 29 12.90 -1.88 -3.22
N ALA A 30 12.64 -2.08 -1.92
CA ALA A 30 13.61 -1.83 -0.86
C ALA A 30 14.83 -2.75 -0.99
N GLU A 31 14.62 -4.06 -1.11
CA GLU A 31 15.67 -5.07 -1.35
C GLU A 31 16.50 -4.72 -2.59
N ALA A 32 15.86 -4.48 -3.74
CA ALA A 32 16.55 -4.16 -5.00
C ALA A 32 17.26 -2.80 -5.01
N SER A 33 17.00 -1.93 -4.03
CA SER A 33 17.67 -0.63 -3.88
C SER A 33 18.77 -0.64 -2.83
N GLY A 34 18.94 -1.74 -2.09
CA GLY A 34 19.80 -1.78 -0.91
C GLY A 34 19.39 -0.76 0.17
N ALA A 35 18.11 -0.37 0.19
CA ALA A 35 17.57 0.46 1.26
C ALA A 35 17.40 -0.41 2.51
N LYS A 36 18.16 -0.09 3.57
CA LYS A 36 17.91 -0.68 4.89
C LYS A 36 16.57 -0.16 5.39
N LEU A 37 15.58 -1.04 5.41
CA LEU A 37 14.36 -0.83 6.18
C LEU A 37 14.74 -0.86 7.66
N SER A 38 14.10 -0.02 8.47
CA SER A 38 14.22 -0.15 9.92
C SER A 38 13.50 -1.42 10.36
N THR A 39 13.86 -1.95 11.53
CA THR A 39 13.15 -3.10 12.15
C THR A 39 11.65 -2.88 12.17
N TRP A 40 11.22 -1.68 12.58
CA TRP A 40 9.80 -1.32 12.59
C TRP A 40 9.16 -1.27 11.19
N GLU A 41 9.89 -0.84 10.15
CA GLU A 41 9.37 -0.83 8.77
C GLU A 41 9.18 -2.26 8.23
N ASP A 42 10.07 -3.19 8.57
CA ASP A 42 9.93 -4.61 8.22
C ASP A 42 8.76 -5.27 8.98
N GLU A 43 8.69 -5.07 10.30
CA GLU A 43 7.56 -5.55 11.12
C GLU A 43 6.23 -4.95 10.67
N PHE A 44 6.22 -3.68 10.24
CA PHE A 44 5.05 -3.04 9.67
C PHE A 44 4.59 -3.75 8.40
N LEU A 45 5.49 -4.07 7.47
CA LEU A 45 5.13 -4.75 6.23
C LEU A 45 4.54 -6.14 6.50
N VAL A 46 5.15 -6.91 7.40
CA VAL A 46 4.69 -8.25 7.78
C VAL A 46 3.32 -8.18 8.48
N SER A 47 3.17 -7.33 9.49
CA SER A 47 1.90 -7.26 10.24
C SER A 47 0.72 -6.76 9.40
N VAL A 48 0.97 -5.91 8.39
CA VAL A 48 -0.06 -5.44 7.47
C VAL A 48 -0.40 -6.51 6.44
N GLU A 49 0.59 -7.29 5.97
CA GLU A 49 0.38 -8.43 5.08
C GLU A 49 -0.51 -9.48 5.73
N GLU A 50 -0.17 -9.94 6.93
CA GLU A 50 -0.95 -10.92 7.70
C GLU A 50 -2.39 -10.45 7.93
N ARG A 51 -2.58 -9.16 8.24
CA ARG A 51 -3.91 -8.57 8.45
C ARG A 51 -4.73 -8.58 7.16
N VAL A 52 -4.12 -8.19 6.03
CA VAL A 52 -4.80 -8.20 4.73
C VAL A 52 -5.12 -9.63 4.29
N GLU A 53 -4.27 -10.60 4.64
CA GLU A 53 -4.57 -12.01 4.40
C GLU A 53 -5.74 -12.51 5.23
N LYS A 54 -5.73 -12.24 6.54
CA LYS A 54 -6.76 -12.70 7.48
C LYS A 54 -8.12 -12.05 7.27
N TYR A 55 -8.14 -10.73 7.03
CA TYR A 55 -9.39 -9.95 7.01
C TYR A 55 -9.78 -9.45 5.62
N GLY A 56 -8.90 -9.56 4.62
CA GLY A 56 -9.14 -9.06 3.27
C GLY A 56 -9.25 -7.54 3.24
N ARG A 57 -10.46 -6.99 3.35
CA ARG A 57 -10.69 -5.55 3.49
C ARG A 57 -10.61 -5.20 4.98
N ALA A 58 -9.39 -4.97 5.45
CA ALA A 58 -9.06 -4.78 6.88
C ALA A 58 -9.71 -3.54 7.53
N PHE A 59 -10.40 -2.69 6.76
CA PHE A 59 -11.16 -1.57 7.29
C PHE A 59 -12.55 -1.53 6.63
N ARG A 60 -13.52 -2.21 7.27
CA ARG A 60 -14.96 -2.02 7.01
C ARG A 60 -15.48 -0.66 7.47
N ASP A 61 -14.60 0.10 8.12
CA ASP A 61 -14.80 1.45 8.61
C ASP A 61 -14.40 2.47 7.53
N PHE A 62 -15.37 3.25 7.06
CA PHE A 62 -15.17 4.27 6.02
C PHE A 62 -14.26 5.41 6.48
N GLU A 63 -14.09 5.63 7.78
CA GLU A 63 -13.17 6.65 8.31
C GLU A 63 -11.70 6.22 8.20
N LYS A 64 -11.47 4.90 8.08
CA LYS A 64 -10.11 4.35 8.07
C LYS A 64 -9.57 4.14 6.67
N GLY A 65 -10.40 4.07 5.63
CA GLY A 65 -9.95 3.91 4.25
C GLY A 65 -11.06 3.93 3.20
N GLY A 66 -10.66 4.04 1.92
CA GLY A 66 -11.60 4.15 0.80
C GLY A 66 -12.46 2.88 0.58
N PRO A 67 -13.62 3.02 -0.11
CA PRO A 67 -14.56 1.91 -0.35
C PRO A 67 -13.92 0.68 -0.98
N ASP A 68 -12.92 0.87 -1.84
CA ASP A 68 -12.24 -0.19 -2.60
C ASP A 68 -10.80 -0.48 -2.11
N SER A 69 -10.42 0.01 -0.92
CA SER A 69 -9.08 -0.20 -0.34
C SER A 69 -9.09 -1.13 0.86
N SER A 70 -8.10 -2.04 0.91
CA SER A 70 -7.83 -2.88 2.08
C SER A 70 -6.88 -2.24 3.09
N LEU A 71 -6.17 -1.18 2.70
CA LEU A 71 -5.25 -0.44 3.56
C LEU A 71 -5.94 0.80 4.12
N SER A 72 -5.58 1.14 5.36
CA SER A 72 -5.96 2.44 5.90
C SER A 72 -5.22 3.57 5.20
N VAL A 73 -5.74 4.79 5.29
CA VAL A 73 -5.09 5.98 4.70
C VAL A 73 -3.65 6.12 5.22
N ARG A 74 -3.45 6.00 6.53
CA ARG A 74 -2.12 6.10 7.16
C ARG A 74 -1.19 4.97 6.76
N GLN A 75 -1.70 3.74 6.62
CA GLN A 75 -0.91 2.62 6.13
C GLN A 75 -0.48 2.82 4.67
N ALA A 76 -1.37 3.35 3.83
CA ALA A 76 -1.05 3.67 2.45
C ALA A 76 0.00 4.79 2.34
N VAL A 77 -0.06 5.81 3.22
CA VAL A 77 0.98 6.85 3.32
C VAL A 77 2.32 6.24 3.72
N LYS A 78 2.36 5.42 4.78
CA LYS A 78 3.60 4.78 5.22
C LYS A 78 4.21 3.87 4.16
N LEU A 79 3.37 3.10 3.44
CA LEU A 79 3.84 2.27 2.33
C LEU A 79 4.49 3.10 1.21
N LYS A 80 3.94 4.29 0.92
CA LYS A 80 4.54 5.23 -0.03
C LYS A 80 5.86 5.80 0.47
N GLU A 81 5.99 6.10 1.76
CA GLU A 81 7.25 6.55 2.35
C GLU A 81 8.34 5.46 2.25
N ILE A 82 8.01 4.21 2.57
CA ILE A 82 8.91 3.05 2.44
C ILE A 82 9.34 2.89 0.97
N ALA A 83 8.39 2.91 0.05
CA ALA A 83 8.67 2.81 -1.38
C ALA A 83 9.47 4.04 -1.91
N GLY A 84 9.22 5.22 -1.35
CA GLY A 84 9.92 6.46 -1.67
C GLY A 84 11.36 6.47 -1.19
N LYS A 85 11.61 5.99 0.04
CA LYS A 85 12.95 5.78 0.61
C LYS A 85 13.77 4.80 -0.25
N ALA A 86 13.14 3.70 -0.65
CA ALA A 86 13.74 2.73 -1.56
C ALA A 86 14.08 3.33 -2.95
N ARG A 87 13.21 4.20 -3.47
CA ARG A 87 13.44 4.88 -4.76
C ARG A 87 14.46 6.01 -4.69
N ALA A 88 14.48 6.78 -3.61
CA ALA A 88 15.41 7.91 -3.44
C ALA A 88 16.88 7.46 -3.39
N LYS A 89 17.13 6.21 -3.02
CA LYS A 89 18.47 5.60 -3.09
C LYS A 89 18.88 5.18 -4.50
N LYS A 90 17.97 5.23 -5.49
CA LYS A 90 18.28 5.10 -6.92
C LYS A 90 18.50 6.50 -7.52
N PRO A 91 19.70 6.81 -8.05
CA PRO A 91 19.90 8.07 -8.75
C PRO A 91 18.93 8.15 -9.95
N GLY A 92 18.12 9.21 -10.02
CA GLY A 92 17.24 9.50 -11.17
C GLY A 92 15.75 9.10 -11.06
N ALA A 93 15.27 8.59 -9.92
CA ALA A 93 13.83 8.31 -9.78
C ALA A 93 13.02 9.63 -9.61
N PRO A 94 12.00 9.91 -10.43
CA PRO A 94 11.22 11.13 -10.30
C PRO A 94 10.51 11.16 -8.94
N ARG A 95 10.84 12.16 -8.11
CA ARG A 95 10.18 12.47 -6.83
C ARG A 95 8.78 13.01 -7.12
N GLY A 96 7.84 12.10 -7.41
CA GLY A 96 6.43 12.41 -7.63
C GLY A 96 5.71 12.82 -6.35
N TRP A 97 6.02 14.02 -5.84
CA TRP A 97 5.13 14.93 -5.13
C TRP A 97 5.89 16.26 -4.96
N ARG A 98 5.70 17.19 -5.91
CA ARG A 98 5.99 18.60 -5.62
C ARG A 98 5.14 18.98 -4.42
N SER A 99 5.79 19.36 -3.32
CA SER A 99 5.17 20.22 -2.33
C SER A 99 4.49 21.36 -3.09
N ARG A 100 3.17 21.50 -2.95
CA ARG A 100 2.55 22.81 -3.17
C ARG A 100 3.06 23.67 -2.04
N SER A 101 4.15 24.37 -2.32
CA SER A 101 4.66 25.45 -1.50
C SER A 101 3.57 26.50 -1.35
N ALA A 102 3.50 27.05 -0.15
CA ALA A 102 2.62 28.10 0.28
C ALA A 102 2.57 29.28 -0.70
N THR A 103 1.38 29.86 -0.83
CA THR A 103 1.16 31.28 -1.08
C THR A 103 -0.05 31.67 -0.25
#